data_AF-A0A6J3LZV0-F1
#
_entry.id   AF-A0A6J3LZV0-F1
#
_cell.length_a   1.000
_cell.length_b   1.000
_cell.length_c   1.000
_cell.angle_alpha   90.00
_cell.angle_beta   90.00
_cell.angle_gamma   90.00
#
_symmetry.space_group_name_H-M   'P 1'
#
loop_
_entity.id
_entity.type
_entity.pdbx_description
1 polymer ?
#
loop_
_entity_poly.entity_id
_entity_poly.type
_entity_poly.pdbx_seq_one_letter_code
_entity_poly.pdbx_strand_id
1 'polypeptide(L)' 'VTSDQSLPRCWEHGCNGRTFSCAENYRRHIRERSGGSRAQCPGCHHQFSRKSNLDAHIASGKC' A
#
# COMPACT_ATOMS: atom_id res chain seq x y z
N VAL A 1 4.20 -31.79 -15.00
CA VAL A 1 3.31 -30.96 -14.15
C VAL A 1 4.20 -30.14 -13.24
N THR A 2 4.56 -28.91 -13.59
CA THR A 2 5.44 -28.10 -12.72
C THR A 2 5.17 -26.63 -12.95
N SER A 3 3.98 -26.19 -12.57
CA SER A 3 3.73 -24.78 -12.31
C SER A 3 3.00 -24.73 -10.98
N ASP A 4 3.76 -24.90 -9.91
CA ASP A 4 3.34 -24.57 -8.55
C ASP A 4 3.02 -23.06 -8.54
N GLN A 5 1.79 -22.71 -8.92
CA GLN A 5 1.26 -21.37 -8.71
C GLN A 5 0.88 -21.24 -7.24
N SER A 6 1.86 -21.35 -6.35
CA SER A 6 1.67 -21.00 -4.95
C SER A 6 1.39 -19.49 -4.89
N LEU A 7 0.11 -19.13 -4.79
CA LEU A 7 -0.32 -17.74 -4.73
C LEU A 7 0.41 -17.04 -3.58
N PRO A 8 1.10 -15.91 -3.84
CA PRO A 8 1.86 -15.22 -2.81
C PRO A 8 0.95 -14.83 -1.65
N ARG A 9 1.41 -15.14 -0.44
CA ARG A 9 0.63 -15.02 0.80
C ARG A 9 1.36 -14.12 1.79
N CYS A 10 0.65 -13.15 2.35
CA CYS A 10 1.18 -12.28 3.40
C CYS A 10 0.78 -12.79 4.79
N TRP A 11 1.79 -13.09 5.62
CA TRP A 11 1.62 -13.40 7.04
C TRP A 11 2.02 -12.24 7.96
N GLU A 12 2.60 -11.19 7.39
CA GLU A 12 3.09 -10.03 8.13
C GLU A 12 2.00 -8.97 8.36
N HIS A 13 2.30 -8.01 9.23
CA HIS A 13 1.44 -6.85 9.50
C HIS A 13 0.00 -7.17 9.94
N GLY A 14 -0.22 -8.37 10.50
CA GLY A 14 -1.54 -8.85 10.92
C GLY A 14 -2.42 -9.33 9.75
N CYS A 15 -1.84 -9.64 8.59
CA CYS A 15 -2.61 -10.07 7.41
C CYS A 15 -3.08 -11.53 7.47
N ASN A 16 -2.65 -12.32 8.46
CA ASN A 16 -3.15 -13.68 8.76
C ASN A 16 -3.24 -14.60 7.53
N GLY A 17 -2.28 -14.51 6.62
CA GLY A 17 -2.22 -15.39 5.45
C GLY A 17 -3.06 -14.91 4.27
N ARG A 18 -3.21 -13.60 4.10
CA ARG A 18 -3.91 -13.01 2.97
C ARG A 18 -3.21 -13.38 1.64
N THR A 19 -3.94 -14.05 0.75
CA THR A 19 -3.43 -14.52 -0.55
C THR A 19 -3.66 -13.48 -1.65
N PHE A 20 -2.72 -13.42 -2.59
CA PHE A 20 -2.79 -12.51 -3.74
C PHE A 20 -2.73 -13.31 -5.03
N SER A 21 -3.56 -12.93 -6.00
CA SER A 21 -3.62 -13.60 -7.31
C SER A 21 -2.34 -13.41 -8.14
N CYS A 22 -1.57 -12.36 -7.86
CA CYS A 22 -0.34 -12.01 -8.59
C CYS A 22 0.77 -11.52 -7.65
N ALA A 23 2.02 -11.82 -8.01
CA ALA A 23 3.22 -11.37 -7.29
C ALA A 23 3.37 -9.84 -7.24
N GLU A 24 2.94 -9.13 -8.27
CA GLU A 24 2.95 -7.65 -8.27
C GLU A 24 2.04 -7.07 -7.19
N ASN A 25 0.82 -7.62 -7.06
CA ASN A 25 -0.12 -7.20 -6.03
C ASN A 25 0.42 -7.45 -4.62
N TYR A 26 1.08 -8.60 -4.41
CA TYR A 26 1.76 -8.91 -3.16
C TYR A 26 2.90 -7.93 -2.86
N ARG A 27 3.77 -7.65 -3.84
CA ARG A 27 4.87 -6.68 -3.69
C ARG A 27 4.37 -5.27 -3.35
N ARG A 28 3.31 -4.82 -4.02
CA ARG A 28 2.65 -3.53 -3.70
C ARG A 28 2.10 -3.54 -2.27
N HIS A 29 1.42 -4.62 -1.89
CA HIS A 29 0.86 -4.77 -0.56
C HIS A 29 1.92 -4.64 0.54
N ILE A 30 3.04 -5.37 0.44
CA ILE A 30 4.12 -5.31 1.43
C ILE A 30 4.72 -3.89 1.50
N ARG A 31 4.94 -3.23 0.35
CA ARG A 31 5.46 -1.85 0.32
C ARG A 31 4.52 -0.85 1.01
N GLU A 32 3.21 -0.96 0.77
CA GLU A 32 2.23 -0.09 1.42
C GLU A 32 2.14 -0.37 2.93
N ARG A 33 2.21 -1.65 3.34
CA ARG A 33 2.04 -2.04 4.74
C ARG A 33 3.29 -1.88 5.60
N SER A 34 4.49 -2.05 5.06
CA SER A 34 5.78 -1.77 5.73
C SER A 34 6.02 -0.29 6.02
N GLY A 35 5.01 0.56 5.86
CA GLY A 35 5.14 1.99 6.09
C GLY A 35 5.63 2.71 4.84
N GLY A 36 5.01 2.41 3.69
CA GLY A 36 5.08 3.28 2.53
C GLY A 36 4.89 4.72 2.99
N SER A 37 5.90 5.56 2.74
CA SER A 37 6.12 6.87 3.34
C SER A 37 4.80 7.58 3.58
N ARG A 38 4.43 7.76 4.86
CA ARG A 38 3.22 8.51 5.23
C ARG A 38 3.32 9.86 4.54
N ALA A 39 2.45 10.07 3.57
CA ALA A 39 2.49 11.27 2.76
C ALA A 39 1.78 12.35 3.57
N GLN A 40 2.54 13.30 4.12
CA GLN A 40 2.00 14.36 4.97
C GLN A 40 1.83 15.65 4.18
N CYS A 41 0.69 16.31 4.33
CA CYS A 41 0.49 17.64 3.74
C CYS A 41 1.33 18.68 4.50
N PRO A 42 2.15 19.50 3.81
CA PRO A 42 2.96 20.51 4.48
C PRO A 42 2.14 21.70 5.04
N GLY A 43 0.90 21.90 4.59
CA GLY A 43 0.04 22.99 5.08
C GLY A 43 -0.73 22.63 6.36
N CYS A 44 -1.45 21.50 6.33
CA CYS A 44 -2.38 21.10 7.39
C CYS A 44 -1.92 19.84 8.13
N HIS A 45 -0.73 19.31 7.81
CA HIS A 45 -0.10 18.16 8.47
C HIS A 45 -0.94 16.87 8.46
N HIS A 46 -1.95 16.80 7.61
CA HIS A 46 -2.79 15.62 7.47
C HIS A 46 -1.98 14.46 6.87
N GLN A 47 -2.07 13.28 7.50
CA GLN A 47 -1.36 12.08 7.08
C GLN A 47 -2.22 11.26 6.13
N PHE A 48 -1.66 10.99 4.95
CA PHE A 48 -2.28 10.13 3.95
C PHE A 48 -1.50 8.83 3.82
N SER A 49 -2.24 7.73 3.69
CA SER A 49 -1.67 6.40 3.45
C SER A 49 -1.06 6.24 2.05
N ARG A 50 -1.35 7.16 1.13
CA ARG A 50 -0.89 7.11 -0.27
C ARG A 50 -0.54 8.50 -0.78
N LYS A 51 0.56 8.61 -1.54
CA LYS A 51 1.00 9.86 -2.19
C LYS A 51 -0.06 10.43 -3.15
N SER A 52 -0.74 9.58 -3.92
CA SER A 52 -1.81 10.00 -4.84
C SER A 52 -2.96 10.74 -4.14
N ASN A 53 -3.28 10.34 -2.91
CA ASN A 53 -4.32 11.01 -2.11
C ASN A 53 -3.83 12.35 -1.57
N LEU A 54 -2.55 12.43 -1.20
CA LEU A 54 -1.91 13.70 -0.83
C LEU A 54 -1.90 14.66 -2.02
N ASP A 55 -1.47 14.22 -3.21
CA ASP A 55 -1.44 15.02 -4.43
C ASP A 55 -2.84 15.55 -4.79
N ALA A 56 -3.87 14.71 -4.71
CA ALA A 56 -5.26 15.15 -4.92
C ALA A 56 -5.76 16.14 -3.86
N HIS A 57 -5.37 15.96 -2.59
CA HIS A 57 -5.70 16.88 -1.51
C HIS A 57 -5.06 18.26 -1.69
N ILE A 58 -3.77 18.30 -2.05
CA ILE A 58 -3.05 19.55 -2.35
C ILE A 58 -3.63 20.21 -3.61
N ALA A 59 -3.88 19.43 -4.67
CA ALA A 59 -4.44 19.94 -5.92
C ALA A 59 -5.86 20.48 -5.77
N SER A 60 -6.67 19.88 -4.89
CA SER A 60 -8.01 20.39 -4.58
C SER A 60 -7.98 21.62 -3.65
N GLY A 61 -6.81 21.99 -3.12
CA GLY A 61 -6.69 23.08 -2.14
C GLY A 61 -7.50 22.84 -0.87
N LYS A 62 -7.87 21.59 -0.55
CA LYS A 62 -8.71 21.25 0.62
C LYS A 62 -7.89 21.12 1.91
N CYS A 63 -6.92 22.00 2.04
CA CYS A 63 -6.22 22.30 3.26
C CYS A 63 -6.89 23.57 3.81
#